data_AF-A0A356HZC7-F1
#
_entry.id   AF-A0A356HZC7-F1
#
_cell.length_a   1.000
_cell.length_b   1.000
_cell.length_c   1.000
_cell.angle_alpha   90.00
_cell.angle_beta   90.00
_cell.angle_gamma   90.00
#
_symmetry.space_group_name_H-M   'P 1'
#
loop_
_entity.id
_entity.type
_entity.pdbx_description
1 polymer ?
#
loop_
_entity_poly.entity_id
_entity_poly.type
_entity_poly.pdbx_seq_one_letter_code
_entity_poly.pdbx_strand_id
1 'polypeptide(L)'
;MTLKTFKHGIHPDYHKELTAGKKTERAQLPKKVVIPLQQHIGAPCQPLVKKGDTVTEGQKIGDAAAFVTSPVHSTINGKVKEIEKHPHPVGGKIMSVIIEGDGSVKEWGNGSIGLDADTLTSETIKNAIKEAGIVGMGGAAFPTVVKLSPPKDKKIDSVILNGCECEPYLTSDH
;
A
#
# COMPACT_ATOMS: atom_id res chain seq x y z
N MET A 1 30.05 -18.09 27.89
CA MET A 1 28.81 -18.13 27.10
C MET A 1 29.18 -18.39 25.66
N THR A 2 28.67 -19.46 25.05
CA THR A 2 28.96 -19.83 23.67
C THR A 2 28.15 -18.93 22.72
N LEU A 3 28.83 -18.16 21.86
CA LEU A 3 28.18 -17.36 20.82
C LEU A 3 27.42 -18.29 19.86
N LYS A 4 26.11 -18.10 19.73
CA LYS A 4 25.33 -18.80 18.70
C LYS A 4 25.73 -18.23 17.34
N THR A 5 26.44 -19.02 16.53
CA THR A 5 26.80 -18.66 15.15
C THR A 5 25.75 -19.22 14.19
N PHE A 6 25.11 -18.35 13.41
CA PHE A 6 24.19 -18.74 12.34
C PHE A 6 25.00 -19.10 11.08
N LYS A 7 24.97 -20.36 10.65
CA LYS A 7 25.77 -20.83 9.49
C LYS A 7 25.11 -20.52 8.14
N HIS A 8 23.79 -20.59 8.04
CA HIS A 8 23.04 -20.28 6.80
C HIS A 8 21.56 -19.97 7.10
N GLY A 9 20.90 -19.30 6.15
CA GLY A 9 19.46 -18.98 6.13
C GLY A 9 18.52 -20.18 6.05
N ILE A 10 17.22 -19.98 6.31
CA ILE A 10 16.18 -20.97 5.99
C ILE A 10 15.89 -20.89 4.48
N HIS A 11 15.77 -22.03 3.82
CA HIS A 11 15.42 -22.13 2.40
C HIS A 11 14.12 -22.93 2.27
N PRO A 12 12.95 -22.26 2.38
CA PRO A 12 11.67 -22.92 2.18
C PRO A 12 11.47 -23.31 0.72
N ASP A 13 10.65 -24.32 0.47
CA ASP A 13 10.20 -24.65 -0.88
C ASP A 13 9.42 -23.47 -1.49
N TYR A 14 9.75 -23.12 -2.72
CA TYR A 14 9.31 -21.85 -3.33
C TYR A 14 7.83 -21.88 -3.75
N HIS A 15 7.32 -23.01 -4.22
CA HIS A 15 5.92 -23.19 -4.65
C HIS A 15 5.40 -22.15 -5.67
N LYS A 16 6.28 -21.52 -6.44
CA LYS A 16 5.93 -20.47 -7.41
C LYS A 16 5.33 -21.03 -8.69
N GLU A 17 5.62 -22.29 -9.00
CA GLU A 17 5.06 -23.04 -10.13
C GLU A 17 3.53 -23.10 -10.11
N LEU A 18 2.91 -22.87 -8.95
CA LEU A 18 1.46 -22.81 -8.80
C LEU A 18 0.82 -21.63 -9.56
N THR A 19 1.54 -20.53 -9.75
CA THR A 19 0.99 -19.28 -10.33
C THR A 19 1.88 -18.59 -11.37
N ALA A 20 3.19 -18.85 -11.42
CA ALA A 20 4.13 -18.09 -12.26
C ALA A 20 3.80 -18.08 -13.77
N GLY A 21 3.13 -19.11 -14.28
CA GLY A 21 2.70 -19.19 -15.69
C GLY A 21 1.24 -18.80 -15.95
N LYS A 22 0.49 -18.38 -14.94
CA LYS A 22 -0.93 -18.06 -15.07
C LYS A 22 -1.11 -16.61 -15.49
N LYS A 23 -2.13 -16.36 -16.32
CA LYS A 23 -2.49 -14.99 -16.72
C LYS A 23 -3.11 -14.26 -15.53
N THR A 24 -2.83 -12.97 -15.42
CA THR A 24 -3.53 -12.08 -14.48
C THR A 24 -4.98 -11.95 -14.89
N GLU A 25 -5.88 -12.12 -13.92
CA GLU A 25 -7.33 -11.99 -14.11
C GLU A 25 -7.89 -10.91 -13.19
N ARG A 26 -8.96 -10.24 -13.62
CA ARG A 26 -9.66 -9.29 -12.74
C ARG A 26 -10.50 -10.06 -11.72
N ALA A 27 -10.20 -9.85 -10.44
CA ALA A 27 -11.03 -10.38 -9.36
C ALA A 27 -12.41 -9.71 -9.36
N GLN A 28 -13.44 -10.46 -8.96
CA GLN A 28 -14.77 -9.90 -8.71
C GLN A 28 -14.72 -8.92 -7.55
N LEU A 29 -15.41 -7.78 -7.67
CA LEU A 29 -15.48 -6.82 -6.58
C LEU A 29 -16.20 -7.43 -5.36
N PRO A 30 -15.64 -7.29 -4.16
CA PRO A 30 -16.31 -7.73 -2.94
C PRO A 30 -17.52 -6.83 -2.63
N LYS A 31 -18.60 -7.43 -2.12
CA LYS A 31 -19.77 -6.68 -1.63
C LYS A 31 -19.49 -5.83 -0.38
N LYS A 32 -18.41 -6.14 0.33
CA LYS A 32 -18.00 -5.46 1.56
C LYS A 32 -16.48 -5.53 1.70
N VAL A 33 -15.86 -4.41 2.05
CA VAL A 33 -14.44 -4.35 2.44
C VAL A 33 -14.30 -3.81 3.85
N VAL A 34 -13.22 -4.23 4.51
CA VAL A 34 -12.77 -3.67 5.78
C VAL A 34 -11.37 -3.14 5.53
N ILE A 35 -11.20 -1.83 5.66
CA ILE A 35 -9.94 -1.15 5.34
C ILE A 35 -9.33 -0.64 6.64
N PRO A 36 -8.27 -1.28 7.15
CA PRO A 36 -7.54 -0.79 8.33
C PRO A 36 -6.97 0.61 8.09
N LEU A 37 -7.03 1.47 9.10
CA LEU A 37 -6.40 2.80 9.07
C LEU A 37 -4.91 2.77 9.45
N GLN A 38 -4.34 1.59 9.66
CA GLN A 38 -2.90 1.39 9.78
C GLN A 38 -2.52 0.20 8.90
N GLN A 39 -1.95 0.50 7.72
CA GLN A 39 -1.46 -0.49 6.75
C GLN A 39 0.05 -0.40 6.54
N HIS A 40 0.69 0.57 7.20
CA HIS A 40 2.10 0.89 7.11
C HIS A 40 2.71 0.98 8.50
N ILE A 41 4.05 0.91 8.57
CA ILE A 41 4.81 1.02 9.83
C ILE A 41 4.67 2.38 10.55
N GLY A 42 4.23 3.41 9.84
CA GLY A 42 4.00 4.75 10.38
C GLY A 42 2.85 4.87 11.38
N ALA A 43 2.60 6.11 11.82
CA ALA A 43 1.53 6.44 12.76
C ALA A 43 0.14 6.10 12.19
N PRO A 44 -0.80 5.55 12.98
CA PRO A 44 -2.15 5.24 12.49
C PRO A 44 -2.85 6.48 11.90
N CYS A 45 -3.54 6.29 10.77
CA CYS A 45 -4.37 7.32 10.18
C CYS A 45 -5.64 7.57 11.01
N GLN A 46 -6.12 8.81 10.98
CA GLN A 46 -7.46 9.16 11.42
C GLN A 46 -8.43 9.10 10.24
N PRO A 47 -9.69 8.68 10.47
CA PRO A 47 -10.69 8.64 9.40
C PRO A 47 -11.00 10.06 8.89
N LEU A 48 -11.10 10.21 7.57
CA LEU A 48 -11.55 11.43 6.89
C LEU A 48 -13.01 11.36 6.43
N VAL A 49 -13.64 10.20 6.62
CA VAL A 49 -15.04 9.92 6.29
C VAL A 49 -15.81 9.55 7.56
N LYS A 50 -17.13 9.55 7.49
CA LYS A 50 -18.04 9.12 8.56
C LYS A 50 -19.05 8.10 8.04
N LYS A 51 -19.71 7.41 8.98
CA LYS A 51 -20.82 6.50 8.67
C LYS A 51 -21.86 7.19 7.79
N GLY A 52 -22.27 6.50 6.74
CA GLY A 52 -23.28 6.96 5.79
C GLY A 52 -22.72 7.74 4.60
N ASP A 53 -21.44 8.12 4.60
CA ASP A 53 -20.80 8.79 3.46
C ASP A 53 -20.69 7.85 2.26
N THR A 54 -20.87 8.41 1.06
CA THR A 54 -20.52 7.73 -0.19
C THR A 54 -19.05 7.95 -0.47
N VAL A 55 -18.35 6.89 -0.89
CA VAL A 55 -16.93 6.92 -1.25
C VAL A 55 -16.72 6.34 -2.64
N THR A 56 -15.70 6.85 -3.31
CA THR A 56 -15.26 6.34 -4.62
C THR A 56 -13.93 5.63 -4.50
N GLU A 57 -13.66 4.68 -5.38
CA GLU A 57 -12.39 3.98 -5.48
C GLU A 57 -11.23 4.99 -5.66
N GLY A 58 -10.18 4.83 -4.84
CA GLY A 58 -9.06 5.76 -4.78
C GLY A 58 -9.35 7.07 -4.04
N GLN A 59 -10.55 7.26 -3.46
CA GLN A 59 -10.79 8.39 -2.56
C GLN A 59 -10.01 8.19 -1.26
N LYS A 60 -9.35 9.25 -0.81
CA LYS A 60 -8.67 9.27 0.48
C LYS A 60 -9.70 9.19 1.62
N ILE A 61 -9.57 8.18 2.47
CA ILE A 61 -10.49 7.90 3.59
C ILE A 61 -9.81 7.95 4.96
N GLY A 62 -8.48 8.02 4.99
CA GLY A 62 -7.72 8.20 6.22
C GLY A 62 -6.40 8.91 5.97
N ASP A 63 -5.99 9.77 6.91
CA ASP A 63 -4.70 10.47 6.85
C ASP A 63 -4.20 10.82 8.26
N ALA A 64 -2.94 11.24 8.38
CA ALA A 64 -2.37 11.75 9.62
C ALA A 64 -1.36 12.87 9.33
N ALA A 65 -1.22 13.81 10.27
CA ALA A 65 -0.21 14.87 10.21
C ALA A 65 1.21 14.40 10.60
N ALA A 66 1.40 13.11 10.85
CA ALA A 66 2.70 12.56 11.28
C ALA A 66 3.72 12.53 10.14
N PHE A 67 5.01 12.64 10.47
CA PHE A 67 6.08 12.61 9.47
C PHE A 67 6.19 11.24 8.77
N VAL A 68 6.11 10.15 9.54
CA VAL A 68 6.09 8.79 9.01
C VAL A 68 4.65 8.29 8.99
N THR A 69 3.98 8.51 7.87
CA THR A 69 2.61 8.04 7.60
C THR A 69 2.35 8.03 6.09
N SER A 70 1.30 7.34 5.66
CA SER A 70 0.82 7.36 4.29
C SER A 70 -0.72 7.34 4.28
N PRO A 71 -1.39 8.19 3.49
CA PRO A 71 -2.84 8.18 3.39
C PRO A 71 -3.42 6.82 2.98
N VAL A 72 -4.58 6.49 3.52
CA VAL A 72 -5.33 5.26 3.20
C VAL A 72 -6.50 5.62 2.30
N HIS A 73 -6.73 4.79 1.28
CA HIS A 73 -7.72 5.03 0.23
C HIS A 73 -8.80 3.95 0.21
N SER A 74 -9.99 4.31 -0.28
CA SER A 74 -11.05 3.35 -0.55
C SER A 74 -10.65 2.43 -1.71
N THR A 75 -10.83 1.12 -1.53
CA THR A 75 -10.54 0.12 -2.56
C THR A 75 -11.72 -0.14 -3.50
N ILE A 76 -12.92 0.36 -3.18
CA ILE A 76 -14.15 0.19 -3.98
C ILE A 76 -15.02 1.45 -3.93
N ASN A 77 -15.96 1.57 -4.87
CA ASN A 77 -17.08 2.48 -4.75
C ASN A 77 -18.12 1.91 -3.77
N GLY A 78 -18.79 2.79 -3.02
CA GLY A 78 -19.88 2.37 -2.15
C GLY A 78 -20.19 3.34 -1.02
N LYS A 79 -20.74 2.80 0.07
CA LYS A 79 -21.11 3.58 1.26
C LYS A 79 -20.37 3.09 2.49
N VAL A 80 -19.86 4.03 3.29
CA VAL A 80 -19.26 3.76 4.59
C VAL A 80 -20.36 3.25 5.52
N LYS A 81 -20.32 1.96 5.83
CA LYS A 81 -21.27 1.29 6.72
C LYS A 81 -21.00 1.66 8.17
N GLU A 82 -19.74 1.54 8.59
CA GLU A 82 -19.29 1.76 9.96
C GLU A 82 -17.80 2.13 9.98
N ILE A 83 -17.37 2.76 11.09
CA ILE A 83 -15.96 3.00 11.41
C ILE A 83 -15.72 2.49 12.83
N GLU A 84 -15.08 1.33 12.94
CA GLU A 84 -14.92 0.63 14.23
C GLU A 84 -13.62 -0.17 14.29
N LYS A 85 -13.32 -0.73 15.47
CA LYS A 85 -12.15 -1.59 15.65
C LYS A 85 -12.42 -2.99 15.08
N HIS A 86 -11.63 -3.40 14.09
CA HIS A 86 -11.72 -4.72 13.46
C HIS A 86 -10.41 -5.51 13.64
N PRO A 87 -10.44 -6.86 13.69
CA PRO A 87 -9.23 -7.69 13.66
C PRO A 87 -8.25 -7.27 12.56
N HIS A 88 -6.96 -7.18 12.92
CA HIS A 88 -5.87 -6.84 12.02
C HIS A 88 -4.97 -8.07 11.76
N PRO A 89 -4.42 -8.27 10.53
CA PRO A 89 -3.62 -9.44 10.19
C PRO A 89 -2.37 -9.65 11.08
N VAL A 90 -1.79 -8.57 11.60
CA VAL A 90 -0.63 -8.66 12.52
C VAL A 90 -1.03 -8.85 14.00
N GLY A 91 -2.31 -9.08 14.27
CA GLY A 91 -2.87 -9.23 15.62
C GLY A 91 -3.57 -7.99 16.16
N GLY A 92 -4.38 -8.18 17.21
CA GLY A 92 -5.16 -7.12 17.85
C GLY A 92 -6.35 -6.63 17.00
N LYS A 93 -6.94 -5.51 17.43
CA LYS A 93 -8.00 -4.80 16.67
C LYS A 93 -7.57 -3.36 16.40
N ILE A 94 -7.80 -2.88 15.18
CA ILE A 94 -7.47 -1.53 14.74
C ILE A 94 -8.69 -0.81 14.16
N MET A 95 -8.74 0.51 14.33
CA MET A 95 -9.76 1.33 13.67
C MET A 95 -9.72 1.09 12.16
N SER A 96 -10.87 0.78 11.59
CA SER A 96 -11.03 0.40 10.20
C SER A 96 -12.30 1.04 9.63
N VAL A 97 -12.25 1.38 8.35
CA VAL A 97 -13.42 1.85 7.59
C VAL A 97 -14.07 0.66 6.92
N ILE A 98 -15.35 0.42 7.19
CA ILE A 98 -16.10 -0.68 6.62
C ILE A 98 -16.99 -0.10 5.52
N ILE A 99 -16.84 -0.59 4.29
CA ILE A 99 -17.54 -0.07 3.12
C ILE A 99 -18.38 -1.20 2.52
N GLU A 100 -19.66 -0.92 2.30
CA GLU A 100 -20.55 -1.75 1.48
C GLU A 100 -20.43 -1.29 0.03
N GLY A 101 -20.03 -2.22 -0.84
CA GLY A 101 -19.83 -1.95 -2.25
C GLY A 101 -21.15 -1.85 -3.01
N ASP A 102 -21.23 -0.89 -3.92
CA ASP A 102 -22.38 -0.74 -4.83
C ASP A 102 -22.26 -1.59 -6.12
N GLY A 103 -21.12 -2.27 -6.30
CA GLY A 103 -20.83 -3.12 -7.45
C GLY A 103 -20.33 -2.36 -8.68
N SER A 104 -20.23 -1.03 -8.61
CA SER A 104 -19.64 -0.23 -9.69
C SER A 104 -18.11 -0.22 -9.61
N VAL A 105 -17.48 -0.17 -10.78
CA VAL A 105 -16.04 0.01 -10.93
C VAL A 105 -15.76 1.46 -11.29
N LYS A 106 -14.65 2.00 -10.79
CA LYS A 106 -14.14 3.27 -11.32
C LYS A 106 -13.38 2.98 -12.62
N GLU A 107 -13.79 3.66 -13.69
CA GLU A 107 -13.02 3.68 -14.93
C GLU A 107 -11.77 4.53 -14.72
N TRP A 108 -10.66 3.86 -14.47
CA TRP A 108 -9.35 4.48 -14.52
C TRP A 108 -8.97 4.63 -15.99
N GLY A 109 -8.69 5.86 -16.44
CA GLY A 109 -8.23 6.11 -17.82
C GLY A 109 -6.92 5.37 -18.15
N ASN A 110 -6.43 5.52 -19.37
CA ASN A 110 -5.29 4.76 -19.92
C ASN A 110 -3.90 5.06 -19.28
N GLY A 111 -3.84 5.51 -18.03
CA GLY A 111 -2.61 5.63 -17.25
C GLY A 111 -1.71 6.82 -17.62
N SER A 112 -1.89 7.47 -18.77
CA SER A 112 -1.18 8.71 -19.08
C SER A 112 -1.90 9.90 -18.44
N ILE A 113 -1.44 10.34 -17.27
CA ILE A 113 -1.86 11.61 -16.65
C ILE A 113 -1.35 12.85 -17.40
N GLY A 114 -0.81 12.67 -18.62
CA GLY A 114 -0.23 13.75 -19.43
C GLY A 114 0.97 14.42 -18.77
N LEU A 115 1.55 13.79 -17.75
CA LEU A 115 2.72 14.30 -17.05
C LEU A 115 3.98 13.84 -17.76
N ASP A 116 4.74 14.80 -18.24
CA ASP A 116 6.11 14.57 -18.69
C ASP A 116 7.02 14.47 -17.46
N ALA A 117 7.52 13.26 -17.20
CA ALA A 117 8.37 12.99 -16.05
C ALA A 117 9.65 13.85 -16.04
N ASP A 118 10.14 14.27 -17.20
CA ASP A 118 11.34 15.10 -17.34
C ASP A 118 11.09 16.56 -16.92
N THR A 119 9.82 16.97 -16.85
CA THR A 119 9.42 18.33 -16.44
C THR A 119 9.04 18.43 -14.96
N LEU A 120 8.87 17.28 -14.28
CA LEU A 120 8.43 17.26 -12.89
C LEU A 120 9.58 17.57 -11.93
N THR A 121 9.31 18.42 -10.95
CA THR A 121 10.25 18.63 -9.85
C THR A 121 10.22 17.45 -8.88
N SER A 122 11.33 17.21 -8.18
CA SER A 122 11.39 16.20 -7.10
C SER A 122 10.29 16.42 -6.04
N GLU A 123 9.97 17.67 -5.74
CA GLU A 123 8.92 18.01 -4.78
C GLU A 123 7.53 17.62 -5.27
N THR A 124 7.21 17.91 -6.53
CA THR A 124 5.93 17.52 -7.15
C THR A 124 5.77 16.00 -7.14
N ILE A 125 6.82 15.25 -7.50
CA ILE A 125 6.80 13.79 -7.48
C ILE A 125 6.57 13.26 -6.06
N LYS A 126 7.31 13.78 -5.07
CA LYS A 126 7.16 13.36 -3.67
C LYS A 126 5.78 13.66 -3.12
N ASN A 127 5.21 14.82 -3.45
CA ASN A 127 3.86 15.18 -3.05
C ASN A 127 2.82 14.26 -3.71
N ALA A 128 2.94 13.96 -5.01
CA ALA A 128 2.05 13.01 -5.68
C ALA A 128 2.12 11.61 -5.04
N ILE A 129 3.32 11.11 -4.75
CA ILE A 129 3.55 9.82 -4.08
C ILE A 129 2.93 9.81 -2.67
N LYS A 130 3.09 10.90 -1.92
CA LYS A 130 2.49 11.06 -0.59
C LYS A 130 0.97 11.04 -0.67
N GLU A 131 0.38 11.88 -1.52
CA GLU A 131 -1.07 12.00 -1.64
C GLU A 131 -1.71 10.71 -2.13
N ALA A 132 -1.03 9.96 -3.00
CA ALA A 132 -1.47 8.65 -3.48
C ALA A 132 -1.33 7.52 -2.43
N GLY A 133 -0.74 7.76 -1.26
CA GLY A 133 -0.63 6.73 -0.22
C GLY A 133 0.37 5.63 -0.54
N ILE A 134 1.39 5.91 -1.37
CA ILE A 134 2.30 4.87 -1.85
C ILE A 134 3.30 4.48 -0.75
N VAL A 135 3.37 3.18 -0.49
CA VAL A 135 4.26 2.53 0.46
C VAL A 135 5.16 1.52 -0.23
N GLY A 136 6.26 1.12 0.43
CA GLY A 136 7.14 0.08 -0.09
C GLY A 136 6.53 -1.32 0.03
N MET A 137 6.36 -2.02 -1.09
CA MET A 137 5.69 -3.32 -1.16
C MET A 137 6.53 -4.53 -0.71
N GLY A 138 7.79 -4.33 -0.30
CA GLY A 138 8.67 -5.42 0.19
C GLY A 138 8.35 -5.94 1.61
N GLY A 139 7.14 -5.72 2.13
CA GLY A 139 6.68 -6.27 3.41
C GLY A 139 6.34 -5.22 4.48
N ALA A 140 7.31 -4.38 4.88
CA ALA A 140 7.11 -3.43 6.00
C ALA A 140 6.16 -2.25 5.67
N ALA A 141 5.75 -2.10 4.41
CA ALA A 141 4.90 -0.99 3.96
C ALA A 141 5.43 0.38 4.41
N PHE A 142 6.75 0.59 4.36
CA PHE A 142 7.35 1.86 4.77
C PHE A 142 6.98 2.98 3.77
N PRO A 143 6.46 4.14 4.21
CA PRO A 143 6.01 5.21 3.30
C PRO A 143 7.08 5.63 2.29
N THR A 144 6.76 5.57 0.99
CA THR A 144 7.75 5.78 -0.07
C THR A 144 8.25 7.21 -0.11
N VAL A 145 7.41 8.20 0.21
CA VAL A 145 7.82 9.61 0.32
C VAL A 145 8.95 9.83 1.33
N VAL A 146 8.97 9.05 2.42
CA VAL A 146 10.02 9.15 3.44
C VAL A 146 11.33 8.58 2.89
N LYS A 147 11.28 7.47 2.12
CA LYS A 147 12.47 6.91 1.45
C LYS A 147 13.06 7.87 0.41
N LEU A 148 12.21 8.61 -0.28
CA LEU A 148 12.60 9.59 -1.30
C LEU A 148 12.99 10.96 -0.72
N SER A 149 13.06 11.07 0.61
CA SER A 149 13.45 12.31 1.31
C SER A 149 14.72 12.09 2.15
N PRO A 150 15.86 11.76 1.52
CA PRO A 150 17.13 11.66 2.24
C PRO A 150 17.55 13.03 2.81
N PRO A 151 18.49 13.06 3.78
CA PRO A 151 19.08 14.30 4.26
C PRO A 151 19.61 15.17 3.11
N LYS A 152 19.45 16.49 3.21
CA LYS A 152 19.77 17.44 2.11
C LYS A 152 21.23 17.42 1.68
N ASP A 153 22.13 17.00 2.57
CA ASP A 153 23.57 16.87 2.35
C ASP A 153 23.97 15.56 1.63
N LYS A 154 23.02 14.63 1.44
CA LYS A 154 23.27 13.35 0.77
C LYS A 154 22.91 13.43 -0.71
N LYS A 155 23.94 13.35 -1.56
CA LYS A 155 23.77 13.15 -2.99
C LYS A 155 23.45 11.68 -3.28
N ILE A 156 22.39 11.44 -4.04
CA ILE A 156 22.01 10.12 -4.55
C ILE A 156 22.35 10.10 -6.04
N ASP A 157 23.15 9.12 -6.46
CA ASP A 157 23.55 8.93 -7.87
C ASP A 157 22.97 7.65 -8.50
N SER A 158 22.40 6.77 -7.68
CA SER A 158 21.97 5.45 -8.08
C SER A 158 20.60 5.12 -7.50
N VAL A 159 19.79 4.43 -8.30
CA VAL A 159 18.52 3.83 -7.88
C VAL A 159 18.61 2.33 -8.14
N ILE A 160 18.30 1.53 -7.12
CA ILE A 160 18.25 0.08 -7.24
C ILE A 160 16.78 -0.32 -7.17
N LEU A 161 16.27 -0.89 -8.26
CA LEU A 161 14.95 -1.49 -8.30
C LEU A 161 15.06 -2.98 -7.97
N ASN A 162 14.38 -3.42 -6.91
CA ASN A 162 14.30 -4.84 -6.62
C ASN A 162 13.24 -5.49 -7.50
N GLY A 163 13.66 -6.30 -8.48
CA GLY A 163 12.79 -7.17 -9.28
C GLY A 163 12.87 -8.63 -8.85
N CYS A 164 13.38 -8.92 -7.65
CA CYS A 164 13.47 -10.27 -7.11
C CYS A 164 12.41 -10.46 -6.02
N GLU A 165 11.56 -11.47 -6.20
CA GLU A 165 10.60 -11.94 -5.18
C GLU A 165 11.10 -13.27 -4.60
N CYS A 166 11.57 -13.24 -3.35
CA CYS A 166 12.13 -14.40 -2.65
C CYS A 166 11.12 -15.13 -1.77
N GLU A 167 9.95 -14.54 -1.49
CA GLU A 167 8.93 -15.18 -0.67
C GLU A 167 8.28 -16.35 -1.44
N PRO A 168 8.09 -17.51 -0.79
CA PRO A 168 7.32 -18.61 -1.38
C PRO A 168 5.91 -18.17 -1.80
N TYR A 169 5.36 -18.83 -2.82
CA TYR A 169 4.03 -18.58 -3.39
C TYR A 169 3.82 -17.21 -4.08
N LEU A 170 4.61 -16.18 -3.78
CA LEU A 170 4.48 -14.87 -4.43
C LEU A 170 5.15 -14.87 -5.81
N THR A 171 4.40 -14.45 -6.83
CA THR A 171 4.87 -14.33 -8.22
C THR A 171 4.55 -12.97 -8.83
N SER A 172 4.34 -11.95 -7.97
CA SER A 172 3.90 -10.61 -8.36
C SER A 172 4.95 -9.83 -9.15
N ASP A 173 6.23 -10.08 -8.85
CA ASP A 173 7.37 -9.37 -9.43
C ASP A 173 8.12 -10.20 -10.50
N HIS A 174 7.52 -11.31 -10.95
CA HIS A 174 8.11 -12.23 -11.95
C HIS A 174 7.96 -11.73 -13.39
#